data_AF-A0A8H4WBJ3-F1
#
_entry.id   AF-A0A8H4WBJ3-F1
#
_cell.length_a   1.000
_cell.length_b   1.000
_cell.length_c   1.000
_cell.angle_alpha   90.00
_cell.angle_beta   90.00
_cell.angle_gamma   90.00
#
_symmetry.space_group_name_H-M   'P 1'
#
loop_
_entity.id
_entity.type
_entity.pdbx_description
1 polymer ?
#
loop_
_entity_poly.entity_id
_entity_poly.type
_entity_poly.pdbx_seq_one_letter_code
_entity_poly.pdbx_strand_id
1 'polypeptide(L)'
;MVHTGRPSRGCAVCKRRRIKVFLSFLQSRALLTPKTQCDEAEPECSYCIKTKQKCPGYVHQFDLAWRDQTTVAKKSVERRKNAIVKARIEEDATKLHKLVARNMSQDPCLSSMGLVSSSKLTLNLEEFPLSFYFAIYATPSSQTPFERRGLVGHIAPTFLRAKPDSTIRMSIMAVATCLFLAWMNRTPDSPFSRSYYLKALSAMKDQLSKPEACSNDEMLMGVLLLQLYEHGQEKSFFEGPPGGALALIKHRGLNGFKSDISQGLLFDVRGQLIEKAYRDSQPLRDDVYSWKNIAEDSDLPPGVRLDTICMDVANLNASVVRLMQDQGEKNSHQTGIFPLLVQAAEIESRLAAWSTSIPSFWRPIAVHGPNCISPGIQRAGLYQQYCDVYPSITASGIWNKYRLAKIRVQRSILSLLSQHEQTASNLAQQDLSQGRIQLEVDNICASIPYHLGDRTRPGRIGDKSIRYPHPPGISVPDIHYLRGLALGGFVLLNPLGAVLEMDLKLREGQREWIGGQLMRTFRVYNLLWETDEGSVLSKLYNHNVIGREIRPSHETRELREASERLQRIENITNQFKQSERLEQKSQRLLLLPLARI
;
A
#
# COMPACT_ATOMS: atom_id res chain seq x y z
N MET A 1 40.62 -30.57 1.22
CA MET A 1 41.51 -29.56 1.85
C MET A 1 42.46 -29.06 0.78
N VAL A 2 42.47 -27.75 0.50
CA VAL A 2 43.48 -27.16 -0.39
C VAL A 2 44.83 -27.24 0.35
N HIS A 3 45.83 -27.91 -0.23
CA HIS A 3 47.18 -27.97 0.33
C HIS A 3 47.79 -26.57 0.30
N THR A 4 47.69 -25.81 1.39
CA THR A 4 48.17 -24.41 1.48
C THR A 4 49.66 -24.30 1.82
N GLY A 5 50.48 -25.30 1.46
CA GLY A 5 51.91 -25.35 1.75
C GLY A 5 52.26 -25.40 3.25
N ARG A 6 53.53 -25.61 3.58
CA ARG A 6 54.02 -25.51 4.96
C ARG A 6 53.94 -24.05 5.43
N PRO A 7 53.33 -23.73 6.58
CA PRO A 7 53.27 -22.36 7.09
C PRO A 7 54.69 -21.84 7.34
N SER A 8 54.95 -20.60 6.91
CA SER A 8 56.23 -19.94 7.15
C SER A 8 56.48 -19.81 8.66
N ARG A 9 57.72 -20.09 9.09
CA ARG A 9 58.16 -19.96 10.48
C ARG A 9 58.62 -18.54 10.85
N GLY A 10 58.70 -17.64 9.88
CA GLY A 10 59.14 -16.27 10.15
C GLY A 10 58.21 -15.52 11.12
N CYS A 11 58.75 -14.49 11.80
CA CYS A 11 57.95 -13.62 12.66
C CYS A 11 56.87 -12.88 11.84
N ALA A 12 55.86 -12.31 12.50
CA ALA A 12 54.72 -11.69 11.81
C ALA A 12 55.13 -10.54 10.86
N VAL A 13 56.16 -9.78 11.22
CA VAL A 13 56.71 -8.69 10.37
C VAL A 13 57.35 -9.27 9.11
N CYS A 14 58.19 -10.30 9.24
CA CYS A 14 58.83 -10.98 8.11
C CYS A 14 57.79 -11.67 7.20
N LYS A 15 56.72 -12.26 7.76
CA LYS A 15 55.59 -12.83 7.00
C LYS A 15 54.87 -11.77 6.16
N ARG A 16 54.53 -10.63 6.76
CA ARG A 16 53.84 -9.52 6.07
C ARG A 16 54.70 -8.95 4.95
N ARG A 17 56.01 -8.83 5.17
CA ARG A 17 56.98 -8.32 4.19
C ARG A 17 57.50 -9.38 3.22
N ARG A 18 56.97 -10.62 3.27
CA ARG A 18 57.36 -11.76 2.41
C ARG A 18 58.87 -12.07 2.44
N ILE A 19 59.50 -11.86 3.60
CA ILE A 19 60.91 -12.17 3.83
C ILE A 19 61.06 -13.68 4.00
N LYS A 20 61.98 -14.29 3.24
CA LYS A 20 62.24 -15.74 3.30
C LYS A 20 62.92 -16.09 4.63
N VAL A 21 62.60 -17.27 5.14
CA VAL A 21 63.18 -17.81 6.37
C VAL A 21 64.43 -18.61 6.01
N PHE A 22 65.49 -18.46 6.78
CA PHE A 22 66.75 -19.17 6.53
C PHE A 22 66.58 -20.67 6.83
N LEU A 23 66.70 -21.52 5.82
CA LEU A 23 66.69 -22.98 5.96
C LEU A 23 68.13 -23.49 5.92
N SER A 24 68.66 -23.95 7.04
CA SER A 24 70.06 -24.40 7.17
C SER A 24 70.42 -25.65 6.34
N PHE A 25 69.45 -26.34 5.76
CA PHE A 25 69.63 -27.66 5.13
C PHE A 25 69.76 -27.67 3.59
N LEU A 26 69.76 -26.52 2.91
CA LEU A 26 69.95 -26.47 1.44
C LEU A 26 71.21 -25.67 1.09
N GLN A 27 72.36 -26.31 1.19
CA GLN A 27 73.56 -25.92 0.46
C GLN A 27 73.29 -26.17 -1.03
N SER A 28 72.92 -25.14 -1.79
CA SER A 28 73.24 -24.92 -3.22
C SER A 28 72.19 -24.05 -3.93
N ARG A 29 72.28 -22.73 -3.73
CA ARG A 29 72.07 -21.69 -4.76
C ARG A 29 72.21 -20.30 -4.13
N ALA A 30 73.38 -19.69 -4.31
CA ALA A 30 73.54 -18.23 -4.23
C ALA A 30 72.57 -17.60 -5.26
N LEU A 31 71.72 -16.63 -4.91
CA LEU A 31 72.06 -15.25 -4.59
C LEU A 31 70.96 -14.67 -3.67
N LEU A 32 71.18 -14.65 -2.36
CA LEU A 32 70.57 -13.68 -1.43
C LEU A 32 71.45 -13.68 -0.18
N THR A 33 72.00 -12.51 0.15
CA THR A 33 72.89 -12.38 1.32
C THR A 33 72.11 -12.70 2.61
N PRO A 34 72.78 -13.20 3.67
CA PRO A 34 72.12 -13.47 4.96
C PRO A 34 71.40 -12.26 5.57
N LYS A 35 71.64 -11.05 5.02
CA LYS A 35 71.10 -9.77 5.46
C LYS A 35 69.61 -9.54 5.13
N THR A 36 68.99 -10.35 4.27
CA THR A 36 67.58 -10.14 3.84
C THR A 36 66.67 -11.30 4.19
N GLN A 37 67.02 -12.12 5.18
CA GLN A 37 66.23 -13.30 5.58
C GLN A 37 65.90 -13.27 7.08
N CYS A 38 64.81 -13.93 7.44
CA CYS A 38 64.42 -14.15 8.83
C CYS A 38 65.20 -15.35 9.36
N ASP A 39 65.99 -15.14 10.40
CA ASP A 39 66.92 -16.09 11.02
C ASP A 39 66.32 -16.88 12.18
N GLU A 40 65.04 -16.68 12.50
CA GLU A 40 64.34 -17.36 13.62
C GLU A 40 64.95 -17.10 15.02
N ALA A 41 65.82 -16.09 15.18
CA ALA A 41 66.43 -15.76 16.47
C ALA A 41 65.40 -15.20 17.48
N GLU A 42 65.37 -15.76 18.69
CA GLU A 42 64.55 -15.27 19.81
C GLU A 42 65.38 -14.35 20.73
N PRO A 43 64.81 -13.26 21.28
CA PRO A 43 63.41 -12.83 21.18
C PRO A 43 63.05 -12.03 19.92
N GLU A 44 64.03 -11.49 19.18
CA GLU A 44 63.81 -10.73 17.95
C GLU A 44 64.74 -11.18 16.81
N CYS A 45 64.18 -11.27 15.60
CA CYS A 45 64.98 -11.68 14.43
C CYS A 45 65.97 -10.58 13.98
N SER A 46 67.14 -10.98 13.48
CA SER A 46 68.19 -10.07 13.03
C SER A 46 67.72 -9.11 11.93
N TYR A 47 66.77 -9.52 11.09
CA TYR A 47 66.18 -8.66 10.06
C TYR A 47 65.37 -7.51 10.68
N CYS A 48 64.54 -7.79 11.69
CA CYS A 48 63.72 -6.76 12.35
C CYS A 48 64.58 -5.80 13.17
N ILE A 49 65.61 -6.31 13.87
CA ILE A 49 66.59 -5.50 14.60
C ILE A 49 67.27 -4.50 13.65
N LYS A 50 67.82 -4.99 12.53
CA LYS A 50 68.54 -4.15 11.56
C LYS A 50 67.64 -3.15 10.85
N THR A 51 66.38 -3.50 10.60
CA THR A 51 65.40 -2.61 9.95
C THR A 51 64.63 -1.72 10.93
N LYS A 52 65.04 -1.72 12.22
CA LYS A 52 64.41 -0.97 13.31
C LYS A 52 62.89 -1.19 13.40
N GLN A 53 62.44 -2.43 13.16
CA GLN A 53 61.04 -2.81 13.28
C GLN A 53 60.83 -3.55 14.60
N LYS A 54 59.78 -3.20 15.34
CA LYS A 54 59.40 -3.90 16.56
C LYS A 54 58.98 -5.33 16.22
N CYS A 55 59.80 -6.32 16.58
CA CYS A 55 59.53 -7.72 16.29
C CYS A 55 58.53 -8.25 17.34
N PRO A 56 57.33 -8.71 16.96
CA PRO A 56 56.32 -9.20 17.91
C PRO A 56 56.60 -10.64 18.39
N GLY A 57 57.82 -11.17 18.17
CA GLY A 57 58.16 -12.56 18.43
C GLY A 57 57.57 -13.57 17.43
N TYR A 58 57.66 -14.86 17.80
CA TYR A 58 57.18 -15.99 17.02
C TYR A 58 55.93 -16.59 17.65
N VAL A 59 55.02 -17.04 16.80
CA VAL A 59 53.80 -17.73 17.22
C VAL A 59 54.15 -19.21 17.44
N HIS A 60 53.68 -19.80 18.54
CA HIS A 60 53.98 -21.18 18.90
C HIS A 60 53.59 -22.15 17.77
N GLN A 61 54.38 -23.21 17.58
CA GLN A 61 54.27 -24.10 16.43
C GLN A 61 52.90 -24.81 16.34
N PHE A 62 52.20 -24.97 17.46
CA PHE A 62 50.84 -25.50 17.54
C PHE A 62 49.80 -24.57 16.90
N ASP A 63 49.87 -23.26 17.15
CA ASP A 63 48.93 -22.27 16.59
C ASP A 63 49.16 -22.04 15.08
N LEU A 64 50.36 -22.36 14.57
CA LEU A 64 50.65 -22.34 13.13
C LEU A 64 50.03 -23.53 12.39
N ALA A 65 49.81 -24.65 13.07
CA ALA A 65 49.21 -25.86 12.53
C ALA A 65 47.66 -25.78 12.52
N TRP A 66 47.07 -25.10 13.49
CA TRP A 66 45.62 -24.93 13.62
C TRP A 66 45.17 -23.54 13.13
N ARG A 67 44.73 -23.46 11.86
CA ARG A 67 44.18 -22.23 11.29
C ARG A 67 42.68 -22.15 11.54
N ASP A 68 42.24 -21.18 12.33
CA ASP A 68 40.82 -20.88 12.47
C ASP A 68 40.24 -20.34 11.15
N GLN A 69 39.54 -21.22 10.41
CA GLN A 69 38.86 -20.88 9.17
C GLN A 69 37.41 -20.45 9.37
N THR A 70 36.89 -20.40 10.60
CA THR A 70 35.46 -20.11 10.83
C THR A 70 35.06 -18.75 10.27
N THR A 71 35.91 -17.73 10.40
CA THR A 71 35.66 -16.39 9.85
C THR A 71 35.67 -16.34 8.32
N VAL A 72 36.57 -17.08 7.68
CA VAL A 72 36.65 -17.19 6.22
C VAL A 72 35.46 -17.98 5.68
N ALA A 73 35.10 -19.08 6.35
CA ALA A 73 33.94 -19.90 6.02
C ALA A 73 32.64 -19.10 6.18
N LYS A 74 32.46 -18.35 7.27
CA LYS A 74 31.33 -17.44 7.47
C LYS A 74 31.22 -16.42 6.33
N LYS A 75 32.31 -15.70 6.01
CA LYS A 75 32.31 -14.74 4.89
C LYS A 75 32.03 -15.40 3.53
N SER A 76 32.50 -16.62 3.31
CA SER A 76 32.24 -17.38 2.07
C SER A 76 30.77 -17.80 1.97
N VAL A 77 30.16 -18.23 3.07
CA VAL A 77 28.74 -18.58 3.14
C VAL A 77 27.87 -17.33 2.93
N GLU A 78 28.20 -16.21 3.58
CA GLU A 78 27.51 -14.92 3.40
C GLU A 78 27.53 -14.48 1.93
N ARG A 79 28.71 -14.53 1.28
CA ARG A 79 28.86 -14.20 -0.14
C ARG A 79 28.05 -15.12 -1.03
N ARG A 80 28.02 -16.42 -0.75
CA ARG A 80 27.23 -17.39 -1.52
C ARG A 80 25.72 -17.14 -1.36
N LYS A 81 25.25 -16.84 -0.14
CA LYS A 81 23.85 -16.46 0.10
C LYS A 81 23.47 -15.21 -0.68
N ASN A 82 24.29 -14.16 -0.60
CA ASN A 82 24.04 -12.90 -1.32
C ASN A 82 24.06 -13.09 -2.85
N ALA A 83 24.96 -13.93 -3.37
CA ALA A 83 25.01 -14.26 -4.80
C ALA A 83 23.76 -15.02 -5.26
N ILE A 84 23.25 -15.97 -4.46
CA ILE A 84 22.00 -16.69 -4.77
C ILE A 84 20.80 -15.75 -4.77
N VAL A 85 20.70 -14.86 -3.78
CA VAL A 85 19.63 -13.85 -3.71
C VAL A 85 19.69 -12.93 -4.93
N LYS A 86 20.88 -12.44 -5.29
CA LYS A 86 21.08 -11.58 -6.46
C LYS A 86 20.69 -12.29 -7.76
N ALA A 87 21.12 -13.54 -7.96
CA ALA A 87 20.77 -14.31 -9.14
C ALA A 87 19.26 -14.55 -9.27
N ARG A 88 18.56 -14.82 -8.16
CA ARG A 88 17.09 -14.94 -8.17
C ARG A 88 16.40 -13.65 -8.56
N ILE A 89 16.86 -12.51 -8.03
CA ILE A 89 16.31 -11.19 -8.39
C ILE A 89 16.50 -10.91 -9.88
N GLU A 90 17.69 -11.21 -10.43
CA GLU A 90 17.99 -11.02 -11.85
C GLU A 90 17.16 -11.95 -12.76
N GLU A 91 16.96 -13.20 -12.35
CA GLU A 91 16.13 -14.16 -13.08
C GLU A 91 14.65 -13.73 -13.10
N ASP A 92 14.11 -13.33 -11.95
CA ASP A 92 12.73 -12.86 -11.84
C ASP A 92 12.51 -11.55 -12.60
N ALA A 93 13.49 -10.64 -12.57
CA ALA A 93 13.50 -9.44 -13.40
C ALA A 93 13.43 -9.81 -14.89
N THR A 94 14.24 -10.76 -15.35
CA THR A 94 14.25 -11.20 -16.75
C THR A 94 12.93 -11.84 -17.17
N LYS A 95 12.29 -12.62 -16.29
CA LYS A 95 10.95 -13.18 -16.52
C LYS A 95 9.90 -12.09 -16.62
N LEU A 96 9.97 -11.07 -15.76
CA LEU A 96 9.09 -9.92 -15.80
C LEU A 96 9.26 -9.11 -17.09
N HIS A 97 10.49 -8.86 -17.55
CA HIS A 97 10.77 -8.18 -18.83
C HIS A 97 10.09 -8.87 -20.01
N LYS A 98 10.29 -10.19 -20.14
CA LYS A 98 9.71 -10.97 -21.24
C LYS A 98 8.19 -10.93 -21.22
N LEU A 99 7.58 -10.92 -20.03
CA LEU A 99 6.14 -10.84 -19.87
C LEU A 99 5.59 -9.45 -20.21
N VAL A 100 6.22 -8.39 -19.70
CA VAL A 100 5.83 -7.00 -19.98
C VAL A 100 5.92 -6.73 -21.47
N ALA A 101 7.03 -7.11 -22.12
CA ALA A 101 7.20 -7.00 -23.56
C ALA A 101 6.06 -7.70 -24.33
N ARG A 102 5.69 -8.92 -23.93
CA ARG A 102 4.59 -9.68 -24.55
C ARG A 102 3.22 -9.02 -24.39
N ASN A 103 2.93 -8.49 -23.20
CA ASN A 103 1.66 -7.80 -22.93
C ASN A 103 1.60 -6.45 -23.66
N MET A 104 2.72 -5.73 -23.79
CA MET A 104 2.81 -4.46 -24.51
C MET A 104 2.69 -4.61 -26.03
N SER A 105 3.24 -5.68 -26.62
CA SER A 105 3.05 -5.99 -28.05
C SER A 105 1.60 -6.26 -28.45
N GLN A 106 0.72 -6.51 -27.47
CA GLN A 106 -0.68 -6.87 -27.68
C GLN A 106 -1.66 -5.72 -27.36
N ASP A 107 -1.19 -4.54 -26.93
CA ASP A 107 -2.06 -3.44 -26.47
C ASP A 107 -1.83 -2.12 -27.24
N PRO A 108 -2.69 -1.78 -28.21
CA PRO A 108 -2.54 -0.59 -29.07
C PRO A 108 -2.60 0.76 -28.32
N CYS A 109 -3.15 0.79 -27.10
CA CYS A 109 -3.41 2.03 -26.36
C CYS A 109 -2.11 2.67 -25.80
N LEU A 110 -1.09 1.87 -25.49
CA LEU A 110 0.19 2.36 -24.95
C LEU A 110 1.05 3.07 -26.01
N SER A 111 0.96 2.63 -27.27
CA SER A 111 1.63 3.31 -28.40
C SER A 111 1.03 4.67 -28.72
N SER A 112 -0.29 4.86 -28.54
CA SER A 112 -0.95 6.14 -28.85
C SER A 112 -0.74 7.23 -27.79
N MET A 113 -0.32 6.85 -26.57
CA MET A 113 -0.05 7.79 -25.46
C MET A 113 1.40 8.32 -25.44
N GLY A 114 2.23 8.00 -26.45
CA GLY A 114 3.63 8.45 -26.49
C GLY A 114 4.54 7.82 -25.43
N LEU A 115 4.07 6.78 -24.72
CA LEU A 115 4.83 6.04 -23.70
C LEU A 115 5.86 5.08 -24.33
N VAL A 116 5.87 4.95 -25.66
CA VAL A 116 6.80 4.11 -26.41
C VAL A 116 7.22 4.87 -27.66
N SER A 117 8.44 5.44 -27.66
CA SER A 117 9.10 5.77 -28.92
C SER A 117 9.64 4.48 -29.51
N SER A 118 9.13 4.09 -30.66
CA SER A 118 9.49 2.90 -31.42
C SER A 118 10.90 3.03 -32.01
N SER A 119 11.93 3.02 -31.16
CA SER A 119 13.28 2.64 -31.59
C SER A 119 14.13 2.17 -30.39
N LYS A 120 14.50 0.88 -30.42
CA LYS A 120 15.46 0.22 -29.51
C LYS A 120 15.14 0.30 -28.01
N LEU A 121 14.03 -0.34 -27.62
CA LEU A 121 13.66 -0.47 -26.21
C LEU A 121 14.44 -1.62 -25.54
N THR A 122 15.59 -1.33 -24.94
CA THR A 122 15.99 -2.06 -23.74
C THR A 122 14.94 -1.72 -22.69
N LEU A 123 13.95 -2.60 -22.45
CA LEU A 123 12.97 -2.38 -21.39
C LEU A 123 13.73 -2.11 -20.09
N ASN A 124 13.68 -0.91 -19.55
CA ASN A 124 14.18 -0.65 -18.20
C ASN A 124 13.04 -0.96 -17.23
N LEU A 125 13.22 -2.01 -16.42
CA LEU A 125 12.23 -2.47 -15.44
C LEU A 125 11.90 -1.44 -14.36
N GLU A 126 12.72 -0.39 -14.25
CA GLU A 126 12.46 0.76 -13.40
C GLU A 126 11.52 1.78 -14.04
N GLU A 127 11.60 1.97 -15.37
CA GLU A 127 10.91 3.05 -16.07
C GLU A 127 9.43 2.76 -16.31
N PHE A 128 9.06 1.50 -16.56
CA PHE A 128 7.68 1.12 -16.88
C PHE A 128 6.71 1.27 -15.69
N PRO A 129 6.99 0.69 -14.51
CA PRO A 129 6.13 0.88 -13.35
C PRO A 129 6.02 2.36 -12.95
N LEU A 130 7.11 3.12 -13.06
CA LEU A 130 7.10 4.56 -12.79
C LEU A 130 6.21 5.33 -13.76
N SER A 131 6.38 5.11 -15.07
CA SER A 131 5.59 5.78 -16.09
C SER A 131 4.10 5.46 -15.93
N PHE A 132 3.79 4.20 -15.63
CA PHE A 132 2.45 3.75 -15.27
C PHE A 132 1.89 4.49 -14.04
N TYR A 133 2.67 4.56 -12.97
CA TYR A 133 2.27 5.21 -11.73
C TYR A 133 2.00 6.71 -11.93
N PHE A 134 2.89 7.43 -12.61
CA PHE A 134 2.72 8.86 -12.89
C PHE A 134 1.57 9.15 -13.86
N ALA A 135 1.34 8.30 -14.86
CA ALA A 135 0.24 8.49 -15.80
C ALA A 135 -1.13 8.39 -15.12
N ILE A 136 -1.28 7.46 -14.16
CA ILE A 136 -2.58 7.07 -13.62
C ILE A 136 -2.83 7.64 -12.22
N TYR A 137 -1.85 7.49 -11.33
CA TYR A 137 -1.97 7.78 -9.92
C TYR A 137 -1.42 9.15 -9.57
N ALA A 138 -0.32 9.59 -10.18
CA ALA A 138 0.38 10.83 -9.84
C ALA A 138 0.49 11.81 -11.01
N THR A 139 -0.60 11.97 -11.79
CA THR A 139 -0.63 12.92 -12.91
C THR A 139 -0.52 14.34 -12.37
N PRO A 140 0.34 15.20 -12.95
CA PRO A 140 0.47 16.60 -12.55
C PRO A 140 -0.88 17.29 -12.42
N SER A 141 -1.04 18.10 -11.37
CA SER A 141 -2.25 18.89 -11.15
C SER A 141 -2.39 19.95 -12.24
N SER A 142 -3.61 20.22 -12.70
CA SER A 142 -3.85 21.46 -13.44
C SER A 142 -3.72 22.66 -12.49
N GLN A 143 -3.65 23.86 -13.06
CA GLN A 143 -3.45 25.11 -12.32
C GLN A 143 -4.72 25.56 -11.55
N THR A 144 -5.85 24.85 -11.63
CA THR A 144 -7.09 25.28 -10.96
C THR A 144 -7.15 24.80 -9.49
N PRO A 145 -7.60 25.64 -8.53
CA PRO A 145 -7.71 25.26 -7.11
C PRO A 145 -8.58 24.01 -6.87
N PHE A 146 -9.62 23.80 -7.69
CA PHE A 146 -10.56 22.67 -7.60
C PHE A 146 -9.97 21.33 -8.07
N GLU A 147 -8.84 21.37 -8.78
CA GLU A 147 -8.14 20.19 -9.28
C GLU A 147 -6.82 19.92 -8.55
N ARG A 148 -6.45 20.76 -7.57
CA ARG A 148 -5.31 20.53 -6.67
C ARG A 148 -5.48 19.19 -5.97
N ARG A 149 -4.66 18.19 -6.35
CA ARG A 149 -4.74 16.82 -5.81
C ARG A 149 -4.01 16.61 -4.48
N GLY A 150 -3.78 17.67 -3.69
CA GLY A 150 -3.02 17.59 -2.43
C GLY A 150 -1.68 16.87 -2.61
N LEU A 151 -1.39 15.91 -1.72
CA LEU A 151 -0.18 15.08 -1.73
C LEU A 151 0.20 14.54 -3.11
N VAL A 152 -0.78 13.99 -3.83
CA VAL A 152 -0.57 13.30 -5.11
C VAL A 152 -0.01 14.23 -6.18
N GLY A 153 -0.40 15.51 -6.17
CA GLY A 153 0.12 16.51 -7.10
C GLY A 153 1.60 16.81 -6.92
N HIS A 154 2.17 16.52 -5.74
CA HIS A 154 3.55 16.82 -5.39
C HIS A 154 4.48 15.61 -5.50
N ILE A 155 3.97 14.40 -5.75
CA ILE A 155 4.77 13.18 -5.85
C ILE A 155 5.75 13.25 -7.02
N ALA A 156 5.29 13.61 -8.23
CA ALA A 156 6.15 13.70 -9.41
C ALA A 156 7.25 14.79 -9.26
N PRO A 157 6.95 16.04 -8.87
CA PRO A 157 7.98 17.05 -8.63
C PRO A 157 8.98 16.67 -7.55
N THR A 158 8.57 15.93 -6.52
CA THR A 158 9.46 15.49 -5.44
C THR A 158 10.38 14.36 -5.91
N PHE A 159 9.82 13.37 -6.62
CA PHE A 159 10.58 12.27 -7.20
C PHE A 159 11.72 12.74 -8.10
N LEU A 160 11.46 13.74 -8.95
CA LEU A 160 12.46 14.28 -9.88
C LEU A 160 13.61 15.00 -9.19
N ARG A 161 13.37 15.58 -8.01
CA ARG A 161 14.38 16.30 -7.21
C ARG A 161 15.13 15.39 -6.24
N ALA A 162 14.55 14.26 -5.88
CA ALA A 162 15.08 13.36 -4.87
C ALA A 162 16.30 12.55 -5.36
N LYS A 163 17.22 12.24 -4.44
CA LYS A 163 18.40 11.40 -4.73
C LYS A 163 17.98 9.96 -5.10
N PRO A 164 18.77 9.23 -5.91
CA PRO A 164 18.48 7.85 -6.31
C PRO A 164 18.17 6.91 -5.13
N ASP A 165 18.96 6.96 -4.06
CA ASP A 165 18.78 6.09 -2.89
C ASP A 165 17.98 6.73 -1.75
N SER A 166 17.22 7.79 -2.05
CA SER A 166 16.37 8.44 -1.06
C SER A 166 15.17 7.57 -0.69
N THR A 167 14.70 7.77 0.54
CA THR A 167 13.46 7.21 1.07
C THR A 167 12.31 7.34 0.07
N ILE A 168 12.05 8.56 -0.40
CA ILE A 168 10.91 8.84 -1.27
C ILE A 168 11.00 8.11 -2.61
N ARG A 169 12.19 8.09 -3.24
CA ARG A 169 12.35 7.42 -4.53
C ARG A 169 12.13 5.91 -4.40
N MET A 170 12.68 5.30 -3.36
CA MET A 170 12.51 3.87 -3.09
C MET A 170 11.07 3.52 -2.72
N SER A 171 10.37 4.35 -1.93
CA SER A 171 8.94 4.16 -1.64
C SER A 171 8.08 4.24 -2.90
N ILE A 172 8.32 5.23 -3.78
CA ILE A 172 7.58 5.36 -5.05
C ILE A 172 7.84 4.15 -5.94
N MET A 173 9.09 3.70 -6.06
CA MET A 173 9.43 2.49 -6.81
C MET A 173 8.71 1.24 -6.29
N ALA A 174 8.64 1.08 -4.97
CA ALA A 174 7.94 -0.05 -4.35
C ALA A 174 6.44 -0.04 -4.69
N VAL A 175 5.77 1.10 -4.50
CA VAL A 175 4.33 1.28 -4.80
C VAL A 175 4.05 1.13 -6.29
N ALA A 176 4.82 1.81 -7.14
CA ALA A 176 4.67 1.79 -8.59
C ALA A 176 4.77 0.35 -9.12
N THR A 177 5.78 -0.39 -8.66
CA THR A 177 5.96 -1.80 -9.02
C THR A 177 4.81 -2.67 -8.50
N CYS A 178 4.40 -2.49 -7.24
CA CYS A 178 3.30 -3.22 -6.64
C CYS A 178 1.99 -3.05 -7.44
N LEU A 179 1.62 -1.80 -7.73
CA LEU A 179 0.40 -1.47 -8.49
C LEU A 179 0.49 -1.96 -9.94
N PHE A 180 1.66 -1.87 -10.56
CA PHE A 180 1.86 -2.37 -11.93
C PHE A 180 1.78 -3.91 -12.02
N LEU A 181 2.30 -4.62 -11.02
CA LEU A 181 2.18 -6.08 -10.94
C LEU A 181 0.73 -6.50 -10.68
N ALA A 182 0.04 -5.83 -9.76
CA ALA A 182 -1.37 -6.03 -9.51
C ALA A 182 -2.18 -5.84 -10.80
N TRP A 183 -1.86 -4.79 -11.56
CA TRP A 183 -2.46 -4.51 -12.86
C TRP A 183 -2.25 -5.66 -13.87
N MET A 184 -1.04 -6.23 -13.93
CA MET A 184 -0.76 -7.39 -14.79
C MET A 184 -1.42 -8.70 -14.31
N ASN A 185 -2.32 -8.61 -13.33
CA ASN A 185 -2.94 -9.76 -12.69
C ASN A 185 -1.90 -10.73 -12.10
N ARG A 186 -0.81 -10.18 -11.57
CA ARG A 186 0.26 -10.90 -10.87
C ARG A 186 0.18 -10.63 -9.38
N THR A 187 0.92 -11.44 -8.62
CA THR A 187 1.09 -11.21 -7.19
C THR A 187 1.76 -9.84 -6.99
N PRO A 188 1.12 -8.90 -6.29
CA PRO A 188 1.73 -7.59 -5.99
C PRO A 188 3.01 -7.75 -5.16
N ASP A 189 3.08 -8.84 -4.40
CA ASP A 189 4.27 -9.29 -3.71
C ASP A 189 5.24 -9.93 -4.70
N SER A 190 6.36 -9.26 -4.92
CA SER A 190 7.45 -9.76 -5.74
C SER A 190 8.79 -9.46 -5.08
N PRO A 191 9.83 -10.27 -5.33
CA PRO A 191 11.18 -9.96 -4.87
C PRO A 191 11.65 -8.57 -5.31
N PHE A 192 11.19 -8.08 -6.46
CA PHE A 192 11.53 -6.77 -7.00
C PHE A 192 10.86 -5.63 -6.22
N SER A 193 9.53 -5.65 -6.07
CA SER A 193 8.78 -4.66 -5.29
C SER A 193 9.21 -4.65 -3.82
N ARG A 194 9.43 -5.85 -3.23
CA ARG A 194 9.95 -6.01 -1.87
C ARG A 194 11.37 -5.46 -1.72
N SER A 195 12.23 -5.57 -2.74
CA SER A 195 13.58 -5.02 -2.67
C SER A 195 13.57 -3.49 -2.52
N TYR A 196 12.68 -2.78 -3.23
CA TYR A 196 12.53 -1.34 -3.09
C TYR A 196 11.94 -0.95 -1.73
N TYR A 197 10.94 -1.70 -1.26
CA TYR A 197 10.37 -1.52 0.07
C TYR A 197 11.46 -1.63 1.16
N LEU A 198 12.29 -2.69 1.12
CA LEU A 198 13.38 -2.87 2.08
C LEU A 198 14.47 -1.79 1.97
N LYS A 199 14.78 -1.32 0.77
CA LYS A 199 15.70 -0.19 0.57
C LYS A 199 15.12 1.11 1.16
N ALA A 200 13.83 1.36 0.98
CA ALA A 200 13.14 2.51 1.56
C ALA A 200 13.19 2.46 3.10
N LEU A 201 12.92 1.30 3.70
CA LEU A 201 13.03 1.11 5.15
C LEU A 201 14.46 1.32 5.67
N SER A 202 15.47 0.84 4.94
CA SER A 202 16.87 1.07 5.29
C SER A 202 17.20 2.57 5.28
N ALA A 203 16.81 3.28 4.20
CA ALA A 203 17.03 4.71 4.08
C ALA A 203 16.29 5.51 5.17
N MET A 204 15.05 5.14 5.49
CA MET A 204 14.29 5.71 6.60
C MET A 204 14.99 5.51 7.94
N LYS A 205 15.48 4.30 8.22
CA LYS A 205 16.19 4.00 9.47
C LYS A 205 17.46 4.83 9.62
N ASP A 206 18.22 4.98 8.54
CA ASP A 206 19.44 5.80 8.53
C ASP A 206 19.11 7.28 8.74
N GLN A 207 17.99 7.76 8.20
CA GLN A 207 17.50 9.12 8.37
C GLN A 207 16.97 9.38 9.79
N LEU A 208 16.26 8.41 10.38
CA LEU A 208 15.77 8.46 11.77
C LEU A 208 16.91 8.50 12.80
N SER A 209 18.09 7.97 12.44
CA SER A 209 19.28 8.03 13.29
C SER A 209 19.85 9.46 13.42
N LYS A 210 19.31 10.43 12.66
CA LYS A 210 19.73 11.84 12.64
C LYS A 210 18.51 12.73 12.96
N PRO A 211 18.36 13.20 14.21
CA PRO A 211 17.14 13.88 14.68
C PRO A 211 16.68 15.05 13.80
N GLU A 212 17.60 15.86 13.30
CA GLU A 212 17.25 17.02 12.47
C GLU A 212 16.88 16.63 11.02
N ALA A 213 17.28 15.45 10.56
CA ALA A 213 17.08 15.03 9.17
C ALA A 213 15.76 14.27 8.96
N CYS A 214 15.10 13.79 10.01
CA CYS A 214 13.90 12.97 9.90
C CYS A 214 12.59 13.78 9.78
N SER A 215 12.63 15.08 10.11
CA SER A 215 11.46 15.96 10.12
C SER A 215 11.24 16.72 8.81
N ASN A 216 11.22 16.01 7.67
CA ASN A 216 11.00 16.61 6.34
C ASN A 216 9.82 15.99 5.57
N ASP A 217 9.39 16.68 4.52
CA ASP A 217 8.25 16.25 3.68
C ASP A 217 8.51 14.90 3.01
N GLU A 218 9.74 14.60 2.59
CA GLU A 218 10.13 13.34 1.95
C GLU A 218 9.93 12.13 2.87
N MET A 219 10.29 12.27 4.16
CA MET A 219 10.11 11.22 5.16
C MET A 219 8.62 10.90 5.36
N LEU A 220 7.79 11.92 5.55
CA LEU A 220 6.35 11.74 5.76
C LEU A 220 5.66 11.20 4.50
N MET A 221 6.00 11.72 3.31
CA MET A 221 5.56 11.14 2.02
C MET A 221 5.94 9.66 1.91
N GLY A 222 7.20 9.34 2.25
CA GLY A 222 7.72 7.98 2.22
C GLY A 222 6.90 7.04 3.09
N VAL A 223 6.58 7.45 4.34
CA VAL A 223 5.79 6.66 5.28
C VAL A 223 4.39 6.38 4.73
N LEU A 224 3.70 7.39 4.19
CA LEU A 224 2.36 7.22 3.61
C LEU A 224 2.37 6.33 2.35
N LEU A 225 3.43 6.43 1.53
CA LEU A 225 3.59 5.55 0.37
C LEU A 225 3.89 4.11 0.76
N LEU A 226 4.70 3.87 1.80
CA LEU A 226 4.94 2.51 2.28
C LEU A 226 3.68 1.89 2.89
N GLN A 227 2.86 2.68 3.57
CA GLN A 227 1.53 2.24 4.01
C GLN A 227 0.67 1.84 2.80
N LEU A 228 0.66 2.62 1.72
CA LEU A 228 -0.04 2.24 0.48
C LEU A 228 0.52 0.94 -0.14
N TYR A 229 1.83 0.73 -0.07
CA TYR A 229 2.45 -0.52 -0.50
C TYR A 229 1.95 -1.71 0.34
N GLU A 230 1.95 -1.58 1.67
CA GLU A 230 1.52 -2.61 2.62
C GLU A 230 0.04 -2.98 2.43
N HIS A 231 -0.84 -1.98 2.31
CA HIS A 231 -2.25 -2.21 1.95
C HIS A 231 -2.40 -2.96 0.62
N GLY A 232 -1.52 -2.70 -0.36
CA GLY A 232 -1.49 -3.44 -1.62
C GLY A 232 -1.05 -4.90 -1.48
N GLN A 233 -0.25 -5.23 -0.47
CA GLN A 233 0.18 -6.60 -0.17
C GLN A 233 -0.88 -7.37 0.60
N GLU A 234 -1.36 -6.80 1.71
CA GLU A 234 -2.30 -7.43 2.64
C GLU A 234 -3.76 -7.31 2.17
N LYS A 235 -4.02 -6.50 1.13
CA LYS A 235 -5.36 -6.21 0.57
C LYS A 235 -6.36 -5.72 1.62
N SER A 236 -5.84 -5.24 2.76
CA SER A 236 -6.53 -4.43 3.75
C SER A 236 -6.53 -3.00 3.21
N PHE A 237 -7.69 -2.37 3.01
CA PHE A 237 -7.79 -1.05 2.36
C PHE A 237 -8.25 0.07 3.31
N PHE A 238 -8.11 -0.13 4.63
CA PHE A 238 -9.00 0.54 5.57
C PHE A 238 -8.41 0.83 6.94
N GLU A 239 -7.09 0.85 7.05
CA GLU A 239 -6.44 1.15 8.32
C GLU A 239 -6.33 2.65 8.52
N GLY A 240 -6.23 3.06 9.79
CA GLY A 240 -5.90 4.45 10.11
C GLY A 240 -4.47 4.79 9.68
N PRO A 241 -4.03 6.04 9.84
CA PRO A 241 -2.66 6.40 9.51
C PRO A 241 -1.67 5.60 10.36
N PRO A 242 -0.48 5.32 9.82
CA PRO A 242 0.52 4.55 10.54
C PRO A 242 0.97 5.36 11.74
N GLY A 243 1.15 4.72 12.89
CA GLY A 243 1.58 5.39 14.12
C GLY A 243 2.86 6.22 13.93
N GLY A 244 3.73 5.80 13.01
CA GLY A 244 4.92 6.54 12.59
C GLY A 244 4.63 7.91 11.96
N ALA A 245 3.59 8.05 11.15
CA ALA A 245 3.22 9.34 10.56
C ALA A 245 2.78 10.34 11.64
N LEU A 246 1.97 9.90 12.60
CA LEU A 246 1.56 10.72 13.74
C LEU A 246 2.74 11.13 14.62
N ALA A 247 3.67 10.21 14.87
CA ALA A 247 4.88 10.51 15.63
C ALA A 247 5.75 11.57 14.93
N LEU A 248 5.91 11.47 13.60
CA LEU A 248 6.66 12.46 12.81
C LEU A 248 5.98 13.83 12.80
N ILE A 249 4.66 13.89 12.64
CA ILE A 249 3.91 15.16 12.68
C ILE A 249 4.08 15.84 14.05
N LYS A 250 3.98 15.07 15.14
CA LYS A 250 4.19 15.59 16.50
C LYS A 250 5.61 16.08 16.72
N HIS A 251 6.60 15.32 16.26
CA HIS A 251 8.00 15.69 16.38
C HIS A 251 8.32 16.98 15.61
N ARG A 252 7.75 17.13 14.39
CA ARG A 252 7.91 18.32 13.55
C ARG A 252 7.26 19.57 14.12
N GLY A 253 6.11 19.40 14.79
CA GLY A 253 5.26 20.49 15.27
C GLY A 253 4.51 21.21 14.13
N LEU A 254 3.36 21.81 14.46
CA LEU A 254 2.47 22.42 13.45
C LEU A 254 3.09 23.60 12.71
N ASN A 255 4.01 24.33 13.35
CA ASN A 255 4.76 25.43 12.72
C ASN A 255 5.61 24.97 11.52
N GLY A 256 5.91 23.68 11.41
CA GLY A 256 6.63 23.10 10.28
C GLY A 256 5.79 22.86 9.03
N PHE A 257 4.46 23.05 9.09
CA PHE A 257 3.51 22.73 8.02
C PHE A 257 3.00 23.99 7.29
N LYS A 258 3.92 24.68 6.61
CA LYS A 258 3.65 25.96 5.92
C LYS A 258 3.62 25.86 4.39
N SER A 259 4.26 24.85 3.81
CA SER A 259 4.28 24.65 2.36
C SER A 259 3.05 23.87 1.90
N ASP A 260 2.61 24.08 0.65
CA ASP A 260 1.53 23.31 0.03
C ASP A 260 1.72 21.78 0.17
N ILE A 261 2.97 21.31 0.03
CA ILE A 261 3.34 19.90 0.17
C ILE A 261 3.08 19.43 1.60
N SER A 262 3.61 20.15 2.58
CA SER A 262 3.49 19.80 3.99
C SER A 262 2.02 19.84 4.45
N GLN A 263 1.27 20.86 4.06
CA GLN A 263 -0.16 20.96 4.35
C GLN A 263 -0.94 19.83 3.69
N GLY A 264 -0.66 19.51 2.43
CA GLY A 264 -1.25 18.38 1.72
C GLY A 264 -1.02 17.04 2.42
N LEU A 265 0.20 16.82 2.94
CA LEU A 265 0.53 15.65 3.76
C LEU A 265 -0.28 15.58 5.05
N LEU A 266 -0.41 16.72 5.73
CA LEU A 266 -1.17 16.80 6.96
C LEU A 266 -2.66 16.55 6.73
N PHE A 267 -3.23 17.09 5.65
CA PHE A 267 -4.62 16.87 5.28
C PHE A 267 -4.89 15.42 4.88
N ASP A 268 -3.95 14.73 4.23
CA ASP A 268 -4.07 13.30 3.95
C ASP A 268 -4.19 12.49 5.25
N VAL A 269 -3.26 12.70 6.20
CA VAL A 269 -3.30 12.04 7.51
C VAL A 269 -4.58 12.38 8.27
N ARG A 270 -5.02 13.64 8.23
CA ARG A 270 -6.28 14.08 8.82
C ARG A 270 -7.47 13.30 8.24
N GLY A 271 -7.52 13.13 6.92
CA GLY A 271 -8.52 12.32 6.24
C GLY A 271 -8.57 10.89 6.76
N GLN A 272 -7.40 10.24 6.89
CA GLN A 272 -7.30 8.88 7.43
C GLN A 272 -7.77 8.78 8.89
N LEU A 273 -7.48 9.81 9.72
CA LEU A 273 -7.94 9.87 11.11
C LEU A 273 -9.45 10.01 11.23
N ILE A 274 -10.08 10.80 10.34
CA ILE A 274 -11.54 10.94 10.29
C ILE A 274 -12.19 9.59 9.98
N GLU A 275 -11.68 8.86 8.98
CA GLU A 275 -12.21 7.54 8.63
C GLU A 275 -12.02 6.53 9.78
N LYS A 276 -10.88 6.58 10.48
CA LYS A 276 -10.66 5.77 11.70
C LYS A 276 -11.65 6.13 12.81
N ALA A 277 -11.86 7.42 13.08
CA ALA A 277 -12.80 7.89 14.09
C ALA A 277 -14.24 7.42 13.81
N TYR A 278 -14.66 7.44 12.54
CA TYR A 278 -15.95 6.89 12.13
C TYR A 278 -16.08 5.39 12.38
N ARG A 279 -15.04 4.61 12.06
CA ARG A 279 -15.02 3.15 12.24
C ARG A 279 -15.06 2.77 13.73
N ASP A 280 -14.26 3.45 14.53
CA ASP A 280 -14.11 3.14 15.95
C ASP A 280 -15.23 3.78 16.80
N SER A 281 -16.05 4.65 16.20
CA SER A 281 -17.06 5.48 16.90
C SER A 281 -16.47 6.26 18.07
N GLN A 282 -15.24 6.73 17.91
CA GLN A 282 -14.50 7.51 18.91
C GLN A 282 -14.33 8.95 18.44
N PRO A 283 -14.26 9.93 19.36
CA PRO A 283 -13.99 11.31 18.98
C PRO A 283 -12.58 11.43 18.42
N LEU A 284 -12.37 12.43 17.57
CA LEU A 284 -11.02 12.84 17.18
C LEU A 284 -10.30 13.39 18.42
N ARG A 285 -9.00 13.09 18.51
CA ARG A 285 -8.15 13.63 19.57
C ARG A 285 -8.01 15.16 19.42
N ASP A 286 -7.92 15.87 20.54
CA ASP A 286 -7.82 17.34 20.56
C ASP A 286 -6.60 17.87 19.80
N ASP A 287 -5.47 17.15 19.84
CA ASP A 287 -4.27 17.50 19.10
C ASP A 287 -4.51 17.51 17.58
N VAL A 288 -5.37 16.63 17.08
CA VAL A 288 -5.79 16.58 15.67
C VAL A 288 -6.84 17.65 15.37
N TYR A 289 -7.73 17.95 16.31
CA TYR A 289 -8.74 18.99 16.14
C TYR A 289 -8.11 20.37 15.91
N SER A 290 -6.97 20.64 16.56
CA SER A 290 -6.19 21.86 16.36
C SER A 290 -5.72 22.09 14.91
N TRP A 291 -5.69 21.04 14.08
CA TRP A 291 -5.26 21.14 12.68
C TRP A 291 -6.29 21.83 11.77
N LYS A 292 -7.48 22.11 12.29
CA LYS A 292 -8.54 22.86 11.61
C LYS A 292 -8.09 24.26 11.15
N ASN A 293 -7.16 24.89 11.88
CA ASN A 293 -6.79 26.30 11.68
C ASN A 293 -5.46 26.50 10.93
N ILE A 294 -4.93 25.48 10.25
CA ILE A 294 -3.58 25.54 9.64
C ILE A 294 -3.54 26.33 8.32
N ALA A 295 -4.68 26.47 7.65
CA ALA A 295 -4.81 27.23 6.41
C ALA A 295 -6.17 27.94 6.38
N GLU A 296 -6.25 29.05 5.65
CA GLU A 296 -7.50 29.79 5.46
C GLU A 296 -8.47 29.03 4.53
N ASP A 297 -9.75 29.01 4.90
CA ASP A 297 -10.77 28.17 4.25
C ASP A 297 -11.00 28.49 2.76
N SER A 298 -10.76 29.73 2.31
CA SER A 298 -11.03 30.17 0.93
C SER A 298 -10.11 29.55 -0.12
N ASP A 299 -8.89 29.15 0.27
CA ASP A 299 -7.87 28.63 -0.65
C ASP A 299 -7.81 27.09 -0.69
N LEU A 300 -8.60 26.43 0.15
CA LEU A 300 -8.55 24.99 0.35
C LEU A 300 -9.38 24.23 -0.70
N PRO A 301 -8.88 23.08 -1.20
CA PRO A 301 -9.64 22.21 -2.10
C PRO A 301 -10.98 21.77 -1.46
N PRO A 302 -12.03 21.50 -2.26
CA PRO A 302 -13.35 21.12 -1.76
C PRO A 302 -13.34 19.97 -0.74
N GLY A 303 -12.51 18.94 -0.98
CA GLY A 303 -12.39 17.80 -0.06
C GLY A 303 -11.77 18.18 1.29
N VAL A 304 -10.79 19.08 1.29
CA VAL A 304 -10.12 19.56 2.51
C VAL A 304 -11.06 20.43 3.35
N ARG A 305 -11.89 21.27 2.70
CA ARG A 305 -12.96 22.03 3.37
C ARG A 305 -14.04 21.11 3.94
N LEU A 306 -14.38 20.04 3.22
CA LEU A 306 -15.34 19.04 3.69
C LEU A 306 -14.83 18.29 4.91
N ASP A 307 -13.53 17.92 4.96
CA ASP A 307 -12.92 17.26 6.13
C ASP A 307 -13.17 18.03 7.41
N THR A 308 -13.05 19.37 7.38
CA THR A 308 -13.29 20.22 8.55
C THR A 308 -14.70 20.03 9.11
N ILE A 309 -15.69 19.81 8.25
CA ILE A 309 -17.06 19.49 8.67
C ILE A 309 -17.13 18.03 9.15
N CYS A 310 -16.49 17.10 8.44
CA CYS A 310 -16.44 15.68 8.83
C CYS A 310 -15.79 15.45 10.20
N MET A 311 -14.86 16.31 10.64
CA MET A 311 -14.31 16.24 12.00
C MET A 311 -15.40 16.47 13.05
N ASP A 312 -16.25 17.46 12.84
CA ASP A 312 -17.38 17.77 13.72
C ASP A 312 -18.45 16.65 13.65
N VAL A 313 -18.67 16.06 12.47
CA VAL A 313 -19.55 14.87 12.30
C VAL A 313 -19.04 13.67 13.10
N ALA A 314 -17.72 13.41 13.10
CA ALA A 314 -17.13 12.31 13.85
C ALA A 314 -17.29 12.51 15.37
N ASN A 315 -17.05 13.74 15.84
CA ASN A 315 -17.22 14.09 17.25
C ASN A 315 -18.69 14.04 17.71
N LEU A 316 -19.63 14.48 16.86
CA LEU A 316 -21.06 14.33 17.10
C LEU A 316 -21.43 12.84 17.23
N ASN A 317 -21.04 12.01 16.26
CA ASN A 317 -21.35 10.58 16.26
C ASN A 317 -20.83 9.89 17.53
N ALA A 318 -19.58 10.16 17.91
CA ALA A 318 -19.00 9.61 19.13
C ALA A 318 -19.73 10.09 20.41
N SER A 319 -20.18 11.34 20.43
CA SER A 319 -20.93 11.88 21.58
C SER A 319 -22.32 11.28 21.69
N VAL A 320 -23.01 11.05 20.56
CA VAL A 320 -24.28 10.32 20.52
C VAL A 320 -24.08 8.88 20.99
N VAL A 321 -23.07 8.16 20.49
CA VAL A 321 -22.79 6.78 20.93
C VAL A 321 -22.53 6.70 22.43
N ARG A 322 -21.73 7.62 22.98
CA ARG A 322 -21.50 7.69 24.44
C ARG A 322 -22.78 7.95 25.22
N LEU A 323 -23.62 8.88 24.76
CA LEU A 323 -24.91 9.16 25.41
C LEU A 323 -25.82 7.92 25.39
N MET A 324 -25.87 7.18 24.28
CA MET A 324 -26.68 5.96 24.17
C MET A 324 -26.16 4.80 25.03
N GLN A 325 -24.88 4.81 25.41
CA GLN A 325 -24.25 3.79 26.26
C GLN A 325 -24.30 4.12 27.75
N ASP A 326 -24.49 5.39 28.11
CA ASP A 326 -24.54 5.81 29.49
C ASP A 326 -25.83 5.29 30.17
N GLN A 327 -25.70 4.67 31.34
CA GLN A 327 -26.82 4.13 32.13
C GLN A 327 -27.29 5.11 33.22
N GLY A 328 -26.83 6.37 33.18
CA GLY A 328 -27.16 7.42 34.14
C GLY A 328 -28.66 7.75 34.29
N GLU A 329 -28.97 8.67 35.20
CA GLU A 329 -30.34 9.10 35.49
C GLU A 329 -31.03 9.70 34.24
N LYS A 330 -32.28 9.30 33.97
CA LYS A 330 -33.08 9.72 32.80
C LYS A 330 -33.11 11.25 32.56
N ASN A 331 -33.04 12.05 33.63
CA ASN A 331 -33.05 13.51 33.53
C ASN A 331 -31.73 14.09 32.99
N SER A 332 -30.58 13.50 33.35
CA SER A 332 -29.27 13.90 32.82
C SER A 332 -29.14 13.57 31.33
N HIS A 333 -29.68 12.41 30.93
CA HIS A 333 -29.78 11.98 29.54
C HIS A 333 -30.59 12.93 28.67
N GLN A 334 -31.78 13.33 29.12
CA GLN A 334 -32.62 14.27 28.39
C GLN A 334 -31.97 15.65 28.24
N THR A 335 -31.20 16.09 29.24
CA THR A 335 -30.47 17.37 29.21
C THR A 335 -29.34 17.35 28.16
N GLY A 336 -28.73 16.19 27.91
CA GLY A 336 -27.67 16.02 26.91
C GLY A 336 -28.15 15.94 25.46
N ILE A 337 -29.42 15.62 25.20
CA ILE A 337 -29.95 15.44 23.84
C ILE A 337 -30.06 16.76 23.08
N PHE A 338 -30.64 17.79 23.69
CA PHE A 338 -30.90 19.07 23.01
C PHE A 338 -29.62 19.74 22.47
N PRO A 339 -28.50 19.84 23.22
CA PRO A 339 -27.25 20.36 22.70
C PRO A 339 -26.72 19.59 21.48
N LEU A 340 -26.88 18.27 21.45
CA LEU A 340 -26.45 17.43 20.32
C LEU A 340 -27.34 17.62 19.09
N LEU A 341 -28.65 17.84 19.27
CA LEU A 341 -29.55 18.20 18.16
C LEU A 341 -29.21 19.57 17.56
N VAL A 342 -28.88 20.56 18.40
CA VAL A 342 -28.41 21.87 17.94
C VAL A 342 -27.10 21.73 17.15
N GLN A 343 -26.15 20.95 17.67
CA GLN A 343 -24.89 20.66 16.98
C GLN A 343 -25.14 19.95 15.63
N ALA A 344 -26.06 18.99 15.57
CA ALA A 344 -26.42 18.31 14.34
C ALA A 344 -27.00 19.28 13.29
N ALA A 345 -27.90 20.17 13.70
CA ALA A 345 -28.49 21.19 12.81
C ALA A 345 -27.43 22.18 12.29
N GLU A 346 -26.46 22.58 13.11
CA GLU A 346 -25.34 23.42 12.69
C GLU A 346 -24.49 22.71 11.62
N ILE A 347 -24.18 21.43 11.84
CA ILE A 347 -23.42 20.62 10.88
C ILE A 347 -24.21 20.45 9.57
N GLU A 348 -25.53 20.21 9.62
CA GLU A 348 -26.38 20.17 8.42
C GLU A 348 -26.33 21.48 7.62
N SER A 349 -26.41 22.62 8.30
CA SER A 349 -26.31 23.94 7.67
C SER A 349 -24.97 24.12 6.96
N ARG A 350 -23.87 23.73 7.60
CA ARG A 350 -22.52 23.79 7.02
C ARG A 350 -22.33 22.84 5.84
N LEU A 351 -22.90 21.64 5.89
CA LEU A 351 -22.92 20.71 4.76
C LEU A 351 -23.71 21.30 3.57
N ALA A 352 -24.86 21.92 3.81
CA ALA A 352 -25.62 22.61 2.78
C ALA A 352 -24.85 23.81 2.18
N ALA A 353 -24.18 24.60 3.03
CA ALA A 353 -23.30 25.70 2.60
C ALA A 353 -22.11 25.19 1.76
N TRP A 354 -21.53 24.04 2.13
CA TRP A 354 -20.46 23.43 1.34
C TRP A 354 -20.95 23.09 -0.07
N SER A 355 -22.08 22.38 -0.19
CA SER A 355 -22.58 21.93 -1.50
C SER A 355 -23.00 23.08 -2.42
N THR A 356 -23.52 24.18 -1.85
CA THR A 356 -23.84 25.40 -2.60
C THR A 356 -22.60 26.17 -3.05
N SER A 357 -21.51 26.14 -2.27
CA SER A 357 -20.24 26.79 -2.62
C SER A 357 -19.48 26.11 -3.77
N ILE A 358 -19.89 24.90 -4.17
CA ILE A 358 -19.25 24.15 -5.25
C ILE A 358 -19.70 24.68 -6.63
N PRO A 359 -18.75 24.98 -7.54
CA PRO A 359 -19.04 25.39 -8.92
C PRO A 359 -19.84 24.34 -9.71
N SER A 360 -20.65 24.80 -10.67
CA SER A 360 -21.52 23.94 -11.48
C SER A 360 -20.77 22.81 -12.22
N PHE A 361 -19.58 23.08 -12.77
CA PHE A 361 -18.78 22.08 -13.49
C PHE A 361 -18.32 20.90 -12.61
N TRP A 362 -18.32 21.07 -11.29
CA TRP A 362 -17.90 20.05 -10.34
C TRP A 362 -19.09 19.28 -9.74
N ARG A 363 -20.33 19.72 -10.03
CA ARG A 363 -21.54 19.05 -9.55
C ARG A 363 -21.81 17.76 -10.34
N PRO A 364 -22.46 16.76 -9.73
CA PRO A 364 -22.87 15.55 -10.44
C PRO A 364 -23.90 15.89 -11.50
N ILE A 365 -23.79 15.26 -12.67
CA ILE A 365 -24.75 15.39 -13.76
C ILE A 365 -25.52 14.08 -13.85
N ALA A 366 -26.79 14.10 -13.46
CA ALA A 366 -27.68 12.96 -13.63
C ALA A 366 -27.95 12.72 -15.12
N VAL A 367 -27.72 11.50 -15.59
CA VAL A 367 -27.96 11.08 -16.97
C VAL A 367 -28.96 9.92 -17.01
N HIS A 368 -29.74 9.88 -18.10
CA HIS A 368 -30.83 8.94 -18.29
C HIS A 368 -30.87 8.42 -19.73
N GLY A 369 -31.50 7.26 -19.90
CA GLY A 369 -31.83 6.71 -21.22
C GLY A 369 -30.66 6.09 -21.98
N PRO A 370 -30.96 5.43 -23.12
CA PRO A 370 -30.00 4.60 -23.86
C PRO A 370 -28.89 5.40 -24.55
N ASN A 371 -29.09 6.70 -24.76
CA ASN A 371 -28.10 7.59 -25.37
C ASN A 371 -26.96 7.94 -24.42
N CYS A 372 -27.17 7.83 -23.11
CA CYS A 372 -26.19 8.16 -22.09
C CYS A 372 -25.71 6.91 -21.32
N ILE A 373 -26.59 5.90 -21.23
CA ILE A 373 -26.37 4.68 -20.46
C ILE A 373 -26.51 3.49 -21.39
N SER A 374 -25.42 2.76 -21.59
CA SER A 374 -25.42 1.58 -22.45
C SER A 374 -26.25 0.43 -21.85
N PRO A 375 -26.81 -0.48 -22.69
CA PRO A 375 -27.47 -1.70 -22.20
C PRO A 375 -26.55 -2.60 -21.37
N GLY A 376 -25.22 -2.51 -21.57
CA GLY A 376 -24.24 -3.22 -20.76
C GLY A 376 -24.25 -2.76 -19.30
N ILE A 377 -24.33 -1.44 -19.07
CA ILE A 377 -24.39 -0.84 -17.73
C ILE A 377 -25.67 -1.28 -17.02
N GLN A 378 -26.81 -1.26 -17.73
CA GLN A 378 -28.09 -1.71 -17.19
C GLN A 378 -28.01 -3.16 -16.68
N ARG A 379 -27.44 -4.07 -17.49
CA ARG A 379 -27.24 -5.47 -17.11
C ARG A 379 -26.24 -5.67 -15.98
N ALA A 380 -25.20 -4.83 -15.89
CA ALA A 380 -24.19 -4.94 -14.85
C ALA A 380 -24.67 -4.46 -13.46
N GLY A 381 -25.82 -3.77 -13.43
CA GLY A 381 -26.48 -3.29 -12.22
C GLY A 381 -26.57 -1.78 -12.21
N LEU A 382 -27.58 -1.25 -12.91
CA LEU A 382 -28.02 0.14 -12.78
C LEU A 382 -29.06 0.23 -11.66
N TYR A 383 -28.88 1.17 -10.73
CA TYR A 383 -29.88 1.43 -9.71
C TYR A 383 -30.98 2.33 -10.29
N GLN A 384 -32.24 1.89 -10.18
CA GLN A 384 -33.38 2.58 -10.79
C GLN A 384 -33.20 2.74 -12.32
N GLN A 385 -33.18 3.96 -12.85
CA GLN A 385 -33.10 4.24 -14.30
C GLN A 385 -32.14 5.41 -14.63
N TYR A 386 -31.20 5.70 -13.75
CA TYR A 386 -30.28 6.82 -13.90
C TYR A 386 -28.95 6.58 -13.20
N CYS A 387 -27.96 7.38 -13.57
CA CYS A 387 -26.69 7.43 -12.85
C CYS A 387 -26.08 8.83 -12.98
N ASP A 388 -25.10 9.11 -12.14
CA ASP A 388 -24.41 10.40 -12.13
C ASP A 388 -23.09 10.31 -12.90
N VAL A 389 -22.78 11.37 -13.65
CA VAL A 389 -21.46 11.60 -14.26
C VAL A 389 -20.75 12.75 -13.54
N TYR A 390 -19.43 12.64 -13.41
CA TYR A 390 -18.59 13.58 -12.66
C TYR A 390 -17.43 14.09 -13.52
N PRO A 391 -16.78 15.21 -13.15
CA PRO A 391 -15.58 15.67 -13.86
C PRO A 391 -14.37 14.75 -13.63
N SER A 392 -14.33 14.01 -12.52
CA SER A 392 -13.27 13.04 -12.24
C SER A 392 -13.68 12.00 -11.19
N ILE A 393 -12.98 10.86 -11.17
CA ILE A 393 -13.09 9.83 -10.13
C ILE A 393 -12.89 10.42 -8.72
N THR A 394 -11.94 11.35 -8.56
CA THR A 394 -11.69 12.04 -7.28
C THR A 394 -12.86 12.91 -6.86
N ALA A 395 -13.45 13.67 -7.78
CA ALA A 395 -14.62 14.50 -7.49
C ALA A 395 -15.82 13.65 -7.03
N SER A 396 -16.06 12.52 -7.71
CA SER A 396 -17.09 11.56 -7.32
C SER A 396 -16.86 10.99 -5.91
N GLY A 397 -15.61 10.67 -5.57
CA GLY A 397 -15.23 10.24 -4.22
C GLY A 397 -15.52 11.29 -3.14
N ILE A 398 -15.23 12.57 -3.40
CA ILE A 398 -15.52 13.66 -2.44
C ILE A 398 -17.03 13.88 -2.30
N TRP A 399 -17.81 13.78 -3.39
CA TRP A 399 -19.28 13.79 -3.30
C TRP A 399 -19.81 12.63 -2.46
N ASN A 400 -19.28 11.42 -2.64
CA ASN A 400 -19.67 10.27 -1.82
C ASN A 400 -19.28 10.46 -0.34
N LYS A 401 -18.14 11.09 -0.04
CA LYS A 401 -17.77 11.48 1.33
C LYS A 401 -18.79 12.45 1.93
N TYR A 402 -19.23 13.44 1.17
CA TYR A 402 -20.27 14.39 1.59
C TYR A 402 -21.61 13.68 1.88
N ARG A 403 -22.03 12.75 1.00
CA ARG A 403 -23.25 11.95 1.17
C ARG A 403 -23.19 11.10 2.43
N LEU A 404 -22.07 10.43 2.71
CA LEU A 404 -21.85 9.68 3.95
C LEU A 404 -21.91 10.58 5.19
N ALA A 405 -21.31 11.77 5.14
CA ALA A 405 -21.38 12.72 6.25
C ALA A 405 -22.83 13.11 6.56
N LYS A 406 -23.65 13.39 5.54
CA LYS A 406 -25.09 13.63 5.71
C LYS A 406 -25.81 12.45 6.33
N ILE A 407 -25.57 11.23 5.84
CA ILE A 407 -26.19 10.00 6.39
C ILE A 407 -25.86 9.86 7.88
N ARG A 408 -24.59 10.08 8.28
CA ARG A 408 -24.16 10.00 9.68
C ARG A 408 -24.85 11.03 10.58
N VAL A 409 -25.03 12.26 10.10
CA VAL A 409 -25.76 13.30 10.83
C VAL A 409 -27.24 12.95 10.98
N GLN A 410 -27.91 12.52 9.90
CA GLN A 410 -29.32 12.10 9.99
C GLN A 410 -29.52 10.92 10.93
N ARG A 411 -28.60 9.94 10.90
CA ARG A 411 -28.63 8.80 11.81
C ARG A 411 -28.45 9.24 13.27
N SER A 412 -27.59 10.23 13.51
CA SER A 412 -27.41 10.82 14.84
C SER A 412 -28.71 11.49 15.31
N ILE A 413 -29.37 12.26 14.44
CA ILE A 413 -30.68 12.88 14.72
C ILE A 413 -31.74 11.81 15.03
N LEU A 414 -31.85 10.76 14.22
CA LEU A 414 -32.78 9.66 14.46
C LEU A 414 -32.55 8.97 15.81
N SER A 415 -31.30 8.74 16.16
CA SER A 415 -30.93 8.11 17.44
C SER A 415 -31.28 8.99 18.64
N LEU A 416 -31.16 10.31 18.50
CA LEU A 416 -31.51 11.28 19.54
C LEU A 416 -33.04 11.43 19.68
N LEU A 417 -33.76 11.51 18.56
CA LEU A 417 -35.22 11.65 18.56
C LEU A 417 -35.95 10.39 19.06
N SER A 418 -35.36 9.20 18.88
CA SER A 418 -35.98 7.96 19.38
C SER A 418 -35.99 7.86 20.90
N GLN A 419 -35.16 8.64 21.60
CA GLN A 419 -35.10 8.71 23.07
C GLN A 419 -36.10 9.73 23.66
N HIS A 420 -36.67 10.62 22.84
CA HIS A 420 -37.70 11.56 23.27
C HIS A 420 -39.09 10.91 23.26
N GLU A 421 -40.03 11.57 23.95
CA GLU A 421 -41.45 11.23 23.85
C GLU A 421 -41.91 11.28 22.39
N GLN A 422 -42.65 10.27 21.96
CA GLN A 422 -43.11 10.11 20.57
C GLN A 422 -44.28 11.05 20.28
N THR A 423 -43.99 12.35 20.23
CA THR A 423 -44.93 13.37 19.77
C THR A 423 -45.10 13.29 18.25
N ALA A 424 -46.23 13.77 17.73
CA ALA A 424 -46.46 13.83 16.28
C ALA A 424 -45.36 14.60 15.53
N SER A 425 -44.79 15.65 16.16
CA SER A 425 -43.67 16.42 15.62
C SER A 425 -42.38 15.58 15.52
N ASN A 426 -42.07 14.79 16.55
CA ASN A 426 -40.86 13.95 16.57
C ASN A 426 -40.97 12.82 15.54
N LEU A 427 -42.15 12.20 15.40
CA LEU A 427 -42.40 11.19 14.38
C LEU A 427 -42.23 11.76 12.97
N ALA A 428 -42.78 12.95 12.69
CA ALA A 428 -42.61 13.61 11.40
C ALA A 428 -41.13 13.94 11.11
N GLN A 429 -40.37 14.39 12.11
CA GLN A 429 -38.93 14.63 11.96
C GLN A 429 -38.12 13.34 11.73
N GLN A 430 -38.51 12.23 12.36
CA GLN A 430 -37.91 10.93 12.11
C GLN A 430 -38.16 10.49 10.66
N ASP A 431 -39.38 10.60 10.15
CA ASP A 431 -39.71 10.27 8.77
C ASP A 431 -38.93 11.14 7.77
N LEU A 432 -38.80 12.44 8.04
CA LEU A 432 -37.97 13.35 7.23
C LEU A 432 -36.50 12.94 7.24
N SER A 433 -35.94 12.62 8.41
CA SER A 433 -34.54 12.19 8.54
C SER A 433 -34.28 10.87 7.81
N GLN A 434 -35.23 9.94 7.91
CA GLN A 434 -35.20 8.66 7.19
C GLN A 434 -35.27 8.86 5.67
N GLY A 435 -36.13 9.78 5.19
CA GLY A 435 -36.20 10.15 3.77
C GLY A 435 -34.89 10.77 3.25
N ARG A 436 -34.24 11.61 4.08
CA ARG A 436 -32.92 12.20 3.76
C ARG A 436 -31.82 11.14 3.68
N ILE A 437 -31.80 10.15 4.58
CA ILE A 437 -30.87 9.01 4.50
C ILE A 437 -31.08 8.26 3.19
N GLN A 438 -32.33 7.93 2.89
CA GLN A 438 -32.69 7.17 1.70
C GLN A 438 -32.23 7.88 0.41
N LEU A 439 -32.44 9.19 0.32
CA LEU A 439 -32.00 10.00 -0.81
C LEU A 439 -30.48 9.93 -1.01
N GLU A 440 -29.69 10.04 0.07
CA GLU A 440 -28.23 10.03 -0.07
C GLU A 440 -27.67 8.63 -0.38
N VAL A 441 -28.33 7.57 0.11
CA VAL A 441 -27.99 6.20 -0.30
C VAL A 441 -28.28 6.00 -1.78
N ASP A 442 -29.40 6.49 -2.29
CA ASP A 442 -29.75 6.44 -3.72
C ASP A 442 -28.69 7.19 -4.57
N ASN A 443 -28.25 8.35 -4.09
CA ASN A 443 -27.19 9.13 -4.75
C ASN A 443 -25.82 8.40 -4.74
N ILE A 444 -25.48 7.67 -3.67
CA ILE A 444 -24.28 6.81 -3.65
C ILE A 444 -24.42 5.70 -4.70
N CYS A 445 -25.57 5.03 -4.78
CA CYS A 445 -25.84 4.02 -5.79
C CYS A 445 -25.72 4.57 -7.22
N ALA A 446 -26.22 5.79 -7.45
CA ALA A 446 -26.13 6.48 -8.75
C ALA A 446 -24.68 6.78 -9.19
N SER A 447 -23.71 6.83 -8.28
CA SER A 447 -22.29 7.03 -8.61
C SER A 447 -21.60 5.78 -9.16
N ILE A 448 -22.12 4.59 -8.91
CA ILE A 448 -21.44 3.32 -9.19
C ILE A 448 -21.13 3.13 -10.69
N PRO A 449 -22.07 3.39 -11.63
CA PRO A 449 -21.79 3.22 -13.05
C PRO A 449 -20.67 4.11 -13.58
N TYR A 450 -20.47 5.30 -13.03
CA TYR A 450 -19.37 6.18 -13.43
C TYR A 450 -18.00 5.57 -13.10
N HIS A 451 -17.91 4.83 -11.99
CA HIS A 451 -16.67 4.18 -11.58
C HIS A 451 -16.42 2.84 -12.26
N LEU A 452 -17.46 2.04 -12.49
CA LEU A 452 -17.31 0.65 -12.96
C LEU A 452 -17.73 0.42 -14.41
N GLY A 453 -18.50 1.33 -15.02
CA GLY A 453 -19.08 1.13 -16.34
C GLY A 453 -19.95 -0.14 -16.40
N ASP A 454 -19.82 -0.89 -17.48
CA ASP A 454 -20.45 -2.20 -17.69
C ASP A 454 -19.58 -3.40 -17.29
N ARG A 455 -18.45 -3.16 -16.61
CA ARG A 455 -17.49 -4.21 -16.26
C ARG A 455 -18.08 -5.21 -15.27
N THR A 456 -17.99 -6.50 -15.59
CA THR A 456 -18.34 -7.60 -14.66
C THR A 456 -17.16 -8.53 -14.37
N ARG A 457 -16.03 -8.31 -15.06
CA ARG A 457 -14.78 -9.06 -14.93
C ARG A 457 -13.60 -8.10 -14.82
N PRO A 458 -12.42 -8.58 -14.36
CA PRO A 458 -11.19 -7.82 -14.46
C PRO A 458 -10.94 -7.33 -15.89
N GLY A 459 -10.60 -6.06 -16.04
CA GLY A 459 -10.32 -5.42 -17.34
C GLY A 459 -8.84 -5.09 -17.48
N ARG A 460 -8.40 -4.79 -18.71
CA ARG A 460 -7.04 -4.30 -18.99
C ARG A 460 -7.05 -2.77 -19.03
N ILE A 461 -5.93 -2.13 -18.68
CA ILE A 461 -5.86 -0.67 -18.67
C ILE A 461 -5.80 -0.17 -20.11
N GLY A 462 -6.67 0.79 -20.45
CA GLY A 462 -6.83 1.24 -21.83
C GLY A 462 -7.87 0.44 -22.63
N ASP A 463 -8.59 -0.49 -21.99
CA ASP A 463 -9.69 -1.22 -22.63
C ASP A 463 -10.86 -0.28 -22.97
N LYS A 464 -10.88 0.21 -24.21
CA LYS A 464 -11.94 1.08 -24.75
C LYS A 464 -13.22 0.32 -25.08
N SER A 465 -13.27 -1.00 -24.92
CA SER A 465 -14.51 -1.78 -25.09
C SER A 465 -15.51 -1.53 -23.96
N ILE A 466 -15.00 -1.14 -22.78
CA ILE A 466 -15.80 -0.82 -21.61
C ILE A 466 -16.70 0.38 -21.92
N ARG A 467 -17.98 0.29 -21.54
CA ARG A 467 -18.91 1.40 -21.68
C ARG A 467 -19.11 2.08 -20.33
N TYR A 468 -18.81 3.38 -20.28
CA TYR A 468 -19.11 4.24 -19.14
C TYR A 468 -20.28 5.16 -19.47
N PRO A 469 -21.03 5.64 -18.47
CA PRO A 469 -22.04 6.65 -18.69
C PRO A 469 -21.41 7.97 -19.11
N HIS A 470 -22.10 8.72 -19.95
CA HIS A 470 -21.65 10.03 -20.42
C HIS A 470 -22.84 10.97 -20.65
N PRO A 471 -22.65 12.30 -20.61
CA PRO A 471 -23.68 13.24 -21.00
C PRO A 471 -24.01 13.15 -22.49
N PRO A 472 -25.21 13.56 -22.93
CA PRO A 472 -25.57 13.59 -24.34
C PRO A 472 -24.55 14.40 -25.17
N GLY A 473 -24.07 13.81 -26.26
CA GLY A 473 -23.14 14.49 -27.19
C GLY A 473 -21.70 14.67 -26.67
N ILE A 474 -21.38 14.21 -25.45
CA ILE A 474 -20.04 14.29 -24.87
C ILE A 474 -19.47 12.87 -24.78
N SER A 475 -18.30 12.65 -25.38
CA SER A 475 -17.60 11.36 -25.27
C SER A 475 -16.91 11.20 -23.90
N VAL A 476 -16.77 9.95 -23.48
CA VAL A 476 -16.01 9.62 -22.26
C VAL A 476 -14.53 9.98 -22.49
N PRO A 477 -13.90 10.80 -21.63
CA PRO A 477 -12.50 11.16 -21.78
C PRO A 477 -11.56 9.95 -21.70
N ASP A 478 -10.49 9.92 -22.50
CA ASP A 478 -9.51 8.81 -22.50
C ASP A 478 -8.89 8.55 -21.12
N ILE A 479 -8.65 9.62 -20.33
CA ILE A 479 -8.13 9.50 -18.96
C ILE A 479 -9.10 8.76 -18.03
N HIS A 480 -10.42 8.80 -18.31
CA HIS A 480 -11.43 8.10 -17.52
C HIS A 480 -11.35 6.59 -17.72
N TYR A 481 -11.04 6.12 -18.93
CA TYR A 481 -10.81 4.69 -19.17
C TYR A 481 -9.65 4.15 -18.35
N LEU A 482 -8.59 4.93 -18.18
CA LEU A 482 -7.44 4.55 -17.35
C LEU A 482 -7.80 4.56 -15.85
N ARG A 483 -8.39 5.66 -15.37
CA ARG A 483 -8.65 5.86 -13.93
C ARG A 483 -9.85 5.07 -13.43
N GLY A 484 -10.90 4.91 -14.22
CA GLY A 484 -12.04 4.06 -13.91
C GLY A 484 -11.66 2.58 -13.81
N LEU A 485 -10.56 2.17 -14.46
CA LEU A 485 -9.97 0.83 -14.34
C LEU A 485 -9.04 0.68 -13.14
N ALA A 486 -8.24 1.70 -12.83
CA ALA A 486 -7.20 1.64 -11.81
C ALA A 486 -7.67 2.09 -10.41
N LEU A 487 -8.59 3.06 -10.33
CA LEU A 487 -8.97 3.75 -9.10
C LEU A 487 -10.46 3.65 -8.75
N GLY A 488 -11.33 3.54 -9.76
CA GLY A 488 -12.79 3.68 -9.58
C GLY A 488 -13.38 2.76 -8.50
N GLY A 489 -12.96 1.51 -8.45
CA GLY A 489 -13.42 0.53 -7.47
C GLY A 489 -12.92 0.82 -6.07
N PHE A 490 -11.64 1.20 -5.92
CA PHE A 490 -11.07 1.59 -4.62
C PHE A 490 -11.83 2.76 -4.00
N VAL A 491 -12.24 3.75 -4.81
CA VAL A 491 -13.05 4.89 -4.36
C VAL A 491 -14.46 4.48 -3.93
N LEU A 492 -14.99 3.38 -4.46
CA LEU A 492 -16.31 2.84 -4.09
C LEU A 492 -16.29 1.96 -2.83
N LEU A 493 -15.14 1.38 -2.45
CA LEU A 493 -15.10 0.43 -1.34
C LEU A 493 -15.60 1.07 -0.03
N ASN A 494 -15.15 2.29 0.30
CA ASN A 494 -15.57 2.99 1.51
C ASN A 494 -17.09 3.28 1.51
N PRO A 495 -17.67 4.02 0.54
CA PRO A 495 -19.10 4.36 0.59
C PRO A 495 -20.02 3.14 0.57
N LEU A 496 -19.70 2.09 -0.19
CA LEU A 496 -20.52 0.87 -0.19
C LEU A 496 -20.37 0.11 1.12
N GLY A 497 -19.14 -0.04 1.63
CA GLY A 497 -18.86 -0.68 2.92
C GLY A 497 -19.57 0.04 4.07
N ALA A 498 -19.43 1.37 4.16
CA ALA A 498 -20.02 2.17 5.21
C ALA A 498 -21.55 2.11 5.23
N VAL A 499 -22.22 2.12 4.08
CA VAL A 499 -23.69 1.98 4.00
C VAL A 499 -24.14 0.59 4.47
N LEU A 500 -23.38 -0.46 4.15
CA LEU A 500 -23.69 -1.82 4.58
C LEU A 500 -23.40 -2.03 6.07
N GLU A 501 -22.32 -1.47 6.60
CA GLU A 501 -21.95 -1.55 8.03
C GLU A 501 -22.91 -0.76 8.92
N MET A 502 -23.46 0.35 8.43
CA MET A 502 -24.46 1.11 9.17
C MET A 502 -25.80 0.35 9.21
N ASP A 503 -26.34 0.21 10.41
CA ASP A 503 -27.74 -0.14 10.64
C ASP A 503 -28.67 0.97 10.12
N LEU A 504 -29.07 0.85 8.86
CA LEU A 504 -29.94 1.78 8.15
C LEU A 504 -31.16 1.02 7.66
N LYS A 505 -32.35 1.63 7.85
CA LYS A 505 -33.58 1.20 7.20
C LYS A 505 -33.49 1.59 5.72
N LEU A 506 -33.41 0.61 4.83
CA LEU A 506 -33.30 0.79 3.37
C LEU A 506 -34.55 0.25 2.67
N ARG A 507 -34.75 0.61 1.40
CA ARG A 507 -35.79 -0.02 0.57
C ARG A 507 -35.54 -1.52 0.44
N GLU A 508 -36.62 -2.27 0.25
CA GLU A 508 -36.56 -3.69 -0.02
C GLU A 508 -35.62 -4.00 -1.20
N GLY A 509 -34.71 -4.96 -1.00
CA GLY A 509 -33.72 -5.38 -2.00
C GLY A 509 -32.52 -4.44 -2.19
N GLN A 510 -32.53 -3.23 -1.61
CA GLN A 510 -31.46 -2.25 -1.83
C GLN A 510 -30.16 -2.66 -1.13
N ARG A 511 -30.25 -3.21 0.08
CA ARG A 511 -29.06 -3.66 0.84
C ARG A 511 -28.35 -4.79 0.09
N GLU A 512 -29.11 -5.75 -0.42
CA GLU A 512 -28.63 -6.87 -1.24
C GLU A 512 -28.01 -6.37 -2.54
N TRP A 513 -28.65 -5.39 -3.20
CA TRP A 513 -28.13 -4.78 -4.41
C TRP A 513 -26.79 -4.08 -4.18
N ILE A 514 -26.67 -3.29 -3.09
CA ILE A 514 -25.42 -2.63 -2.70
C ILE A 514 -24.33 -3.66 -2.39
N GLY A 515 -24.67 -4.72 -1.66
CA GLY A 515 -23.78 -5.87 -1.41
C GLY A 515 -23.30 -6.51 -2.71
N GLY A 516 -24.19 -6.71 -3.68
CA GLY A 516 -23.86 -7.20 -5.01
C GLY A 516 -22.89 -6.31 -5.77
N GLN A 517 -23.06 -4.98 -5.72
CA GLN A 517 -22.13 -4.03 -6.34
C GLN A 517 -20.77 -3.97 -5.61
N LEU A 518 -20.75 -4.14 -4.29
CA LEU A 518 -19.51 -4.27 -3.54
C LEU A 518 -18.74 -5.53 -3.99
N MET A 519 -19.42 -6.68 -4.08
CA MET A 519 -18.81 -7.93 -4.57
C MET A 519 -18.35 -7.82 -6.03
N ARG A 520 -19.12 -7.15 -6.89
CA ARG A 520 -18.70 -6.81 -8.25
C ARG A 520 -17.40 -5.98 -8.22
N THR A 521 -17.29 -5.01 -7.31
CA THR A 521 -16.08 -4.19 -7.15
C THR A 521 -14.87 -5.05 -6.78
N PHE A 522 -15.00 -5.93 -5.78
CA PHE A 522 -13.94 -6.89 -5.42
C PHE A 522 -13.51 -7.74 -6.62
N ARG A 523 -14.48 -8.29 -7.37
CA ARG A 523 -14.22 -9.12 -8.55
C ARG A 523 -13.50 -8.37 -9.67
N VAL A 524 -14.00 -7.20 -10.08
CA VAL A 524 -13.42 -6.47 -11.23
C VAL A 524 -12.06 -5.85 -10.94
N TYR A 525 -11.68 -5.72 -9.66
CA TYR A 525 -10.37 -5.25 -9.21
C TYR A 525 -9.44 -6.36 -8.69
N ASN A 526 -9.86 -7.63 -8.74
CA ASN A 526 -9.11 -8.78 -8.23
C ASN A 526 -8.62 -8.60 -6.77
N LEU A 527 -9.48 -8.01 -5.95
CA LEU A 527 -9.27 -7.87 -4.52
C LEU A 527 -9.60 -9.23 -3.88
N LEU A 528 -8.67 -9.84 -3.14
CA LEU A 528 -8.89 -11.18 -2.56
C LEU A 528 -9.99 -11.13 -1.51
N TRP A 529 -10.78 -12.21 -1.53
CA TRP A 529 -11.86 -12.52 -0.62
C TRP A 529 -11.32 -13.32 0.57
N GLU A 530 -10.31 -12.85 1.31
CA GLU A 530 -9.83 -13.70 2.41
C GLU A 530 -10.88 -13.78 3.54
N THR A 531 -11.18 -15.04 3.89
CA THR A 531 -12.16 -15.46 4.91
C THR A 531 -11.63 -15.29 6.33
N ASP A 532 -10.57 -14.50 6.50
CA ASP A 532 -10.07 -14.16 7.82
C ASP A 532 -11.16 -13.41 8.61
N GLU A 533 -11.34 -13.83 9.86
CA GLU A 533 -12.39 -13.33 10.76
C GLU A 533 -12.34 -11.80 10.97
N GLY A 534 -11.29 -11.11 10.51
CA GLY A 534 -11.13 -9.65 10.57
C GLY A 534 -11.48 -8.85 9.30
N SER A 535 -11.76 -9.47 8.14
CA SER A 535 -12.00 -8.73 6.90
C SER A 535 -13.32 -7.95 6.90
N VAL A 536 -13.40 -6.84 6.15
CA VAL A 536 -14.66 -6.05 6.02
C VAL A 536 -15.82 -6.95 5.57
N LEU A 537 -15.55 -7.90 4.68
CA LEU A 537 -16.53 -8.89 4.26
C LEU A 537 -16.85 -9.91 5.36
N SER A 538 -15.89 -10.38 6.16
CA SER A 538 -16.21 -11.28 7.29
C SER A 538 -17.15 -10.62 8.29
N LYS A 539 -16.95 -9.33 8.58
CA LYS A 539 -17.83 -8.54 9.45
C LYS A 539 -19.22 -8.38 8.83
N LEU A 540 -19.30 -8.05 7.53
CA LEU A 540 -20.57 -7.96 6.80
C LEU A 540 -21.31 -9.31 6.67
N TYR A 541 -20.58 -10.43 6.56
CA TYR A 541 -21.13 -11.79 6.55
C TYR A 541 -21.57 -12.25 7.95
N ASN A 542 -20.77 -11.98 8.99
CA ASN A 542 -21.06 -12.35 10.38
C ASN A 542 -22.27 -11.58 10.94
N HIS A 543 -22.51 -10.36 10.45
CA HIS A 543 -23.72 -9.59 10.76
C HIS A 543 -24.93 -9.92 9.87
N ASN A 544 -24.89 -11.00 9.05
CA ASN A 544 -25.95 -11.41 8.11
C ASN A 544 -26.38 -10.30 7.10
N VAL A 545 -25.53 -9.31 6.83
CA VAL A 545 -25.83 -8.17 5.94
C VAL A 545 -25.73 -8.56 4.47
N ILE A 546 -24.86 -9.52 4.15
CA ILE A 546 -24.75 -10.16 2.84
C ILE A 546 -25.30 -11.58 3.04
N GLY A 547 -26.49 -11.87 2.52
CA GLY A 547 -27.17 -13.16 2.76
C GLY A 547 -26.26 -14.37 2.46
N ARG A 548 -26.40 -15.45 3.24
CA ARG A 548 -25.66 -16.72 3.04
C ARG A 548 -25.81 -17.30 1.62
N GLU A 549 -26.87 -16.89 0.91
CA GLU A 549 -27.17 -17.29 -0.47
C GLU A 549 -26.38 -16.54 -1.55
N ILE A 550 -25.71 -15.41 -1.22
CA ILE A 550 -24.76 -14.74 -2.12
C ILE A 550 -23.39 -15.44 -1.99
N ARG A 551 -23.38 -16.76 -2.08
CA ARG A 551 -22.23 -17.50 -2.59
C ARG A 551 -22.43 -17.59 -4.10
N PRO A 552 -21.47 -17.21 -4.95
CA PRO A 552 -21.54 -17.59 -6.35
C PRO A 552 -21.45 -19.12 -6.40
N SER A 553 -22.62 -19.78 -6.49
CA SER A 553 -22.79 -21.24 -6.50
C SER A 553 -22.12 -21.92 -7.69
N HIS A 554 -21.55 -21.15 -8.62
CA HIS A 554 -20.88 -21.65 -9.81
C HIS A 554 -19.36 -21.46 -9.87
N GLU A 555 -18.76 -20.52 -9.11
CA GLU A 555 -17.29 -20.30 -9.14
C GLU A 555 -16.52 -21.16 -8.12
N THR A 556 -17.21 -21.78 -7.16
CA THR A 556 -16.57 -22.63 -6.13
C THR A 556 -16.12 -23.99 -6.65
N ARG A 557 -16.65 -24.49 -7.78
CA ARG A 557 -16.27 -25.80 -8.30
C ARG A 557 -14.89 -25.77 -8.97
N GLU A 558 -14.63 -24.78 -9.83
CA GLU A 558 -13.32 -24.65 -10.47
C GLU A 558 -12.22 -24.24 -9.48
N LEU A 559 -12.54 -23.39 -8.49
CA LEU A 559 -11.61 -23.05 -7.42
C LEU A 559 -11.36 -24.20 -6.44
N ARG A 560 -12.39 -25.03 -6.12
CA ARG A 560 -12.18 -26.29 -5.39
C ARG A 560 -11.36 -27.28 -6.20
N GLU A 561 -11.68 -27.49 -7.46
CA GLU A 561 -10.92 -28.40 -8.33
C GLU A 561 -9.47 -27.91 -8.52
N ALA A 562 -9.23 -26.61 -8.58
CA ALA A 562 -7.89 -26.02 -8.62
C ALA A 562 -7.15 -26.16 -7.29
N SER A 563 -7.82 -25.94 -6.16
CA SER A 563 -7.25 -26.14 -4.82
C SER A 563 -6.94 -27.62 -4.56
N GLU A 564 -7.84 -28.54 -4.90
CA GLU A 564 -7.64 -29.99 -4.84
C GLU A 564 -6.52 -30.46 -5.78
N ARG A 565 -6.40 -29.86 -6.98
CA ARG A 565 -5.27 -30.12 -7.89
C ARG A 565 -3.96 -29.65 -7.31
N LEU A 566 -3.90 -28.45 -6.71
CA LEU A 566 -2.71 -27.93 -6.05
C LEU A 566 -2.32 -28.80 -4.86
N GLN A 567 -3.29 -29.24 -4.05
CA GLN A 567 -3.05 -30.10 -2.89
C GLN A 567 -2.59 -31.51 -3.31
N ARG A 568 -3.11 -32.05 -4.43
CA ARG A 568 -2.59 -33.28 -5.05
C ARG A 568 -1.16 -33.10 -5.57
N ILE A 569 -0.85 -31.99 -6.23
CA ILE A 569 0.50 -31.68 -6.71
C ILE A 569 1.48 -31.56 -5.53
N GLU A 570 1.06 -30.92 -4.44
CA GLU A 570 1.88 -30.74 -3.25
C GLU A 570 2.13 -32.08 -2.53
N ASN A 571 1.11 -32.94 -2.44
CA ASN A 571 1.24 -34.30 -1.92
C ASN A 571 2.16 -35.17 -2.79
N ILE A 572 2.04 -35.10 -4.13
CA ILE A 572 2.93 -35.79 -5.07
C ILE A 572 4.37 -35.27 -4.91
N THR A 573 4.55 -33.96 -4.79
CA THR A 573 5.87 -33.34 -4.61
C THR A 573 6.51 -33.77 -3.28
N ASN A 574 5.71 -33.90 -2.22
CA ASN A 574 6.17 -34.39 -0.92
C ASN A 574 6.51 -35.89 -0.97
N GLN A 575 5.73 -36.71 -1.68
CA GLN A 575 6.06 -38.11 -1.93
C GLN A 575 7.35 -38.27 -2.74
N PHE A 576 7.57 -37.45 -3.78
CA PHE A 576 8.84 -37.45 -4.54
C PHE A 576 10.04 -37.02 -3.68
N LYS A 577 9.88 -36.02 -2.81
CA LYS A 577 10.93 -35.64 -1.86
C LYS A 577 11.21 -36.74 -0.83
N GLN A 578 10.18 -37.51 -0.47
CA GLN A 578 10.32 -38.62 0.47
C GLN A 578 10.97 -39.84 -0.21
N SER A 579 10.67 -40.11 -1.48
CA SER A 579 11.34 -41.14 -2.28
C SER A 579 12.80 -40.79 -2.54
N GLU A 580 13.12 -39.54 -2.92
CA GLU A 580 14.51 -39.07 -3.05
C GLU A 580 15.28 -39.19 -1.73
N ARG A 581 14.66 -38.88 -0.59
CA ARG A 581 15.29 -39.06 0.72
C ARG A 581 15.53 -40.53 1.05
N LEU A 582 14.62 -41.43 0.69
CA LEU A 582 14.78 -42.86 0.87
C LEU A 582 15.84 -43.44 -0.07
N GLU A 583 15.93 -42.94 -1.30
CA GLU A 583 16.95 -43.30 -2.29
C GLU A 583 18.34 -42.81 -1.87
N GLN A 584 18.46 -41.57 -1.38
CA GLN A 584 19.70 -41.06 -0.79
C GLN A 584 20.10 -41.82 0.47
N LYS A 585 19.13 -42.32 1.25
CA LYS A 585 19.38 -43.15 2.43
C LYS A 585 19.80 -44.58 2.03
N SER A 586 19.22 -45.15 0.97
CA SER A 586 19.61 -46.46 0.43
C SER A 586 20.99 -46.40 -0.23
N GLN A 587 21.32 -45.34 -0.97
CA GLN A 587 22.65 -45.09 -1.52
C GLN A 587 23.70 -44.92 -0.42
N ARG A 588 23.36 -44.28 0.70
CA ARG A 588 24.24 -44.20 1.89
C ARG A 588 24.43 -45.54 2.60
N LEU A 589 23.41 -46.42 2.60
CA LEU A 589 23.49 -47.76 3.18
C LEU A 589 24.25 -48.75 2.27
N LEU A 590 24.17 -48.59 0.95
CA LEU A 590 24.94 -49.37 -0.03
C LEU A 590 26.43 -49.00 -0.07
N LEU A 591 26.80 -47.80 0.41
CA LEU A 591 28.19 -47.36 0.54
C LEU A 591 28.85 -47.76 1.88
N LEU A 592 28.16 -48.53 2.74
CA LEU A 592 28.63 -48.87 4.09
C LEU A 592 29.42 -50.20 4.26
N PRO A 593 29.71 -51.04 3.24
CA PRO A 593 30.70 -52.11 3.40
C PRO A 593 31.93 -51.97 2.47
N LEU A 594 32.61 -50.81 2.48
CA LEU A 594 33.99 -50.68 1.96
C LEU A 594 34.96 -50.00 2.94
N ALA A 595 34.65 -50.01 4.24
CA ALA A 595 35.51 -49.45 5.30
C ALA A 595 35.85 -50.43 6.43
N ARG A 596 35.83 -51.74 6.16
CA ARG A 596 36.47 -52.77 7.00
C ARG A 596 36.95 -53.95 6.16
N ILE A 597 38.05 -53.77 5.43
CA ILE A 597 39.16 -54.72 5.27
C ILE A 597 40.43 -53.88 5.22
#